data_AF-A0A1F6FN87-F1
#
_entry.id   AF-A0A1F6FN87-F1
#
_cell.length_a   1.000
_cell.length_b   1.000
_cell.length_c   1.000
_cell.angle_alpha   90.00
_cell.angle_beta   90.00
_cell.angle_gamma   90.00
#
_symmetry.space_group_name_H-M   'P 1'
#
loop_
_entity.id
_entity.type
_entity.pdbx_description
1 polymer ?
#
loop_
_entity_poly.entity_id
_entity_poly.type
_entity_poly.pdbx_seq_one_letter_code
_entity_poly.pdbx_strand_id
1 'polypeptide(L)'
;MLLITGCVFLNNKKLTLDNELKNDNKSEEDRVFLLDTGTNYKSYKNTDNILKYTFMAGDTLWDLSEKYYGHATDWRKITFSDGSVIENHYQIRIGAKINVPDYKWELKNLKDGYYIQNDVVHFNDIDYFDDYNEDRVLKSANANKIDVLDYGYAKDNNNLYYRGNIIDSISVDLESIEALNELYIKDKNNVYCKKYMDTFADQMSLLKGADAKDFVVIAVNSYPSRYARDNNNVYQSCEKISSEDNDIYSFYKDREIKDENFKYTFSVDSGRRIPNNADVGSYEFLGYQYSKDKNHVYHNNRIMSDKPESAKYLGGNYVTDGEHVYIMGFPTEKLDINSFEYLKYEFAKDKNGVYRNSTLILGASPDTIKIINKYYVMDDKNLYFVNYDNKNFAFDNLDYDTFVILATRFVKDKSHVYYQGSIIPEADVGSFECLGEWYQKDKNFVYFQGEIIEEADADSFLLINGYFGKDKHHSYFLGEPSIK
;
A
#
# COMPACT_ATOMS: atom_id res chain seq x y z
N MET A 1 25.79 -33.11 -18.85
CA MET A 1 26.35 -32.57 -20.11
C MET A 1 25.41 -31.48 -20.62
N LEU A 2 25.58 -30.25 -20.15
CA LEU A 2 25.85 -29.06 -20.97
C LEU A 2 26.18 -27.91 -20.00
N LEU A 3 27.43 -27.45 -20.09
CA LEU A 3 27.99 -26.29 -19.42
C LEU A 3 27.51 -25.03 -20.12
N ILE A 4 27.31 -23.95 -19.37
CA ILE A 4 27.76 -22.62 -19.80
C ILE A 4 28.52 -21.98 -18.64
N THR A 5 29.84 -22.03 -18.76
CA THR A 5 30.82 -21.21 -18.05
C THR A 5 31.00 -19.87 -18.78
N GLY A 6 31.15 -18.79 -18.03
CA GLY A 6 31.60 -17.49 -18.53
C GLY A 6 32.11 -16.66 -17.36
N CYS A 7 33.40 -16.39 -17.33
CA CYS A 7 34.13 -15.75 -16.25
C CYS A 7 34.94 -14.57 -16.83
N VAL A 8 35.29 -13.58 -15.98
CA VAL A 8 36.47 -12.65 -16.09
C VAL A 8 36.27 -11.31 -16.87
N PHE A 9 36.74 -10.07 -16.52
CA PHE A 9 37.66 -9.43 -15.53
C PHE A 9 37.40 -7.89 -15.35
N LEU A 10 38.16 -7.27 -14.41
CA LEU A 10 38.62 -5.87 -14.21
C LEU A 10 37.94 -5.13 -13.04
N ASN A 11 38.61 -4.48 -12.08
CA ASN A 11 40.00 -4.05 -11.91
C ASN A 11 40.21 -3.68 -10.42
N ASN A 12 41.19 -4.24 -9.71
CA ASN A 12 41.60 -3.74 -8.39
C ASN A 12 43.09 -3.40 -8.39
N LYS A 13 43.39 -2.10 -8.27
CA LYS A 13 44.74 -1.56 -8.09
C LYS A 13 45.16 -1.73 -6.63
N LYS A 14 46.30 -2.39 -6.45
CA LYS A 14 47.02 -2.59 -5.18
C LYS A 14 47.85 -1.35 -4.88
N LEU A 15 47.80 -0.84 -3.65
CA LEU A 15 48.81 0.04 -3.08
C LEU A 15 49.15 -0.45 -1.67
N THR A 16 50.37 -0.96 -1.55
CA THR A 16 51.05 -1.44 -0.34
C THR A 16 51.68 -0.27 0.42
N LEU A 17 51.72 -0.35 1.75
CA LEU A 17 52.77 0.32 2.53
C LEU A 17 53.17 -0.55 3.73
N ASP A 18 54.45 -0.89 3.78
CA ASP A 18 55.16 -1.50 4.91
C ASP A 18 55.75 -0.43 5.84
N ASN A 19 55.84 -0.84 7.12
CA ASN A 19 56.91 -0.57 8.09
C ASN A 19 57.04 0.74 8.91
N GLU A 20 56.86 0.52 10.22
CA GLU A 20 57.81 0.77 11.33
C GLU A 20 57.64 1.97 12.30
N LEU A 21 57.17 1.61 13.51
CA LEU A 21 57.83 1.79 14.83
C LEU A 21 57.93 3.20 15.46
N LYS A 22 57.15 3.45 16.53
CA LYS A 22 57.57 3.25 17.96
C LYS A 22 56.60 3.86 18.98
N ASN A 23 56.31 3.04 19.99
CA ASN A 23 56.10 3.32 21.42
C ASN A 23 55.23 4.52 21.84
N ASP A 24 54.04 4.22 22.37
CA ASP A 24 53.84 4.41 23.80
C ASP A 24 52.72 3.51 24.36
N ASN A 25 53.01 2.91 25.52
CA ASN A 25 52.16 1.97 26.24
C ASN A 25 51.06 2.69 27.03
N LYS A 26 49.78 2.38 26.78
CA LYS A 26 48.70 2.27 27.79
C LYS A 26 47.37 1.77 27.19
N SER A 27 46.91 0.62 27.72
CA SER A 27 45.58 -0.04 27.66
C SER A 27 44.84 -0.18 26.31
N GLU A 28 44.84 -1.41 25.76
CA GLU A 28 43.95 -1.88 24.69
C GLU A 28 42.53 -2.20 25.21
N GLU A 29 41.68 -1.18 25.34
CA GLU A 29 40.20 -1.38 25.36
C GLU A 29 39.47 -0.65 24.22
N ASP A 30 40.15 0.10 23.35
CA ASP A 30 39.49 0.87 22.28
C ASP A 30 40.08 0.60 20.88
N ARG A 31 39.72 -0.54 20.27
CA ARG A 31 39.75 -0.73 18.80
C ARG A 31 38.68 -1.72 18.32
N VAL A 32 37.45 -1.24 18.14
CA VAL A 32 36.53 -1.78 17.13
C VAL A 32 36.04 -0.61 16.28
N PHE A 33 36.08 -0.80 14.96
CA PHE A 33 35.75 0.15 13.91
C PHE A 33 34.47 0.96 14.19
N LEU A 34 34.61 2.28 14.16
CA LEU A 34 33.52 3.24 14.03
C LEU A 34 32.87 3.10 12.64
N LEU A 35 31.67 2.52 12.59
CA LEU A 35 30.63 2.93 11.63
C LEU A 35 29.74 3.93 12.36
N ASP A 36 29.87 5.19 11.95
CA ASP A 36 29.10 6.32 12.47
C ASP A 36 27.60 6.16 12.11
N THR A 37 26.77 5.88 13.12
CA THR A 37 25.31 6.06 13.11
C THR A 37 24.86 6.83 14.36
N GLY A 38 25.65 7.84 14.77
CA GLY A 38 25.36 8.66 15.93
C GLY A 38 24.07 9.48 15.78
N THR A 39 22.96 8.97 16.31
CA THR A 39 21.95 9.82 16.95
C THR A 39 22.12 9.72 18.46
N ASN A 40 23.01 10.57 18.97
CA ASN A 40 23.10 10.86 20.40
C ASN A 40 21.79 11.53 20.85
N TYR A 41 20.90 10.77 21.47
CA TYR A 41 19.79 11.34 22.23
C TYR A 41 20.36 12.08 23.44
N LYS A 42 20.58 13.39 23.27
CA LYS A 42 20.74 14.30 24.41
C LYS A 42 19.47 14.18 25.27
N SER A 43 19.68 13.99 26.57
CA SER A 43 18.65 13.95 27.60
C SER A 43 17.56 15.02 27.36
N TYR A 44 16.36 14.60 27.00
CA TYR A 44 15.19 15.47 27.02
C TYR A 44 14.83 15.76 28.48
N LYS A 45 15.31 16.91 28.96
CA LYS A 45 14.78 17.55 30.18
C LYS A 45 13.53 18.33 29.80
N ASN A 46 12.39 17.66 29.76
CA ASN A 46 11.09 18.30 29.98
C ASN A 46 10.15 17.24 30.57
N THR A 47 9.87 17.32 31.87
CA THR A 47 9.27 16.24 32.69
C THR A 47 7.89 16.57 33.23
N ASP A 48 7.12 17.44 32.57
CA ASP A 48 5.92 17.99 33.19
C ASP A 48 4.63 17.23 32.82
N ASN A 49 4.63 16.37 31.78
CA ASN A 49 3.50 15.52 31.43
C ASN A 49 3.91 14.04 31.39
N ILE A 50 3.59 13.27 32.43
CA ILE A 50 3.83 11.82 32.48
C ILE A 50 2.52 11.10 32.77
N LEU A 51 2.06 10.26 31.84
CA LEU A 51 0.93 9.35 32.09
C LEU A 51 1.42 8.14 32.89
N LYS A 52 0.77 7.85 34.01
CA LYS A 52 0.99 6.63 34.80
C LYS A 52 -0.01 5.56 34.36
N TYR A 53 0.49 4.42 33.89
CA TYR A 53 -0.32 3.36 33.29
C TYR A 53 -0.02 2.00 33.94
N THR A 54 -1.04 1.12 33.99
CA THR A 54 -0.87 -0.28 34.45
C THR A 54 -1.07 -1.18 33.24
N PHE A 55 -0.06 -1.99 32.94
CA PHE A 55 -0.02 -2.86 31.76
C PHE A 55 -1.05 -3.99 31.87
N MET A 56 -1.93 -4.13 30.88
CA MET A 56 -3.08 -5.04 30.89
C MET A 56 -2.86 -6.24 29.94
N ALA A 57 -3.71 -7.27 30.05
CA ALA A 57 -3.69 -8.40 29.13
C ALA A 57 -4.09 -7.93 27.72
N GLY A 58 -3.27 -8.25 26.71
CA GLY A 58 -3.47 -7.81 25.33
C GLY A 58 -2.77 -6.49 24.98
N ASP A 59 -2.18 -5.78 25.95
CA ASP A 59 -1.33 -4.63 25.65
C ASP A 59 0.02 -5.07 25.09
N THR A 60 0.54 -4.32 24.13
CA THR A 60 1.96 -4.34 23.77
C THR A 60 2.58 -2.96 23.97
N LEU A 61 3.90 -2.91 24.19
CA LEU A 61 4.62 -1.64 24.23
C LEU A 61 4.54 -0.90 22.88
N TRP A 62 4.42 -1.65 21.80
CA TRP A 62 4.23 -1.16 20.43
C TRP A 62 2.89 -0.43 20.31
N ASP A 63 1.80 -1.07 20.71
CA ASP A 63 0.45 -0.48 20.65
C ASP A 63 0.30 0.70 21.60
N LEU A 64 0.90 0.63 22.79
CA LEU A 64 0.90 1.77 23.73
C LEU A 64 1.72 2.93 23.18
N SER A 65 2.85 2.65 22.52
CA SER A 65 3.67 3.66 21.87
C SER A 65 2.96 4.29 20.67
N GLU A 66 2.33 3.49 19.82
CA GLU A 66 1.51 3.98 18.71
C GLU A 66 0.33 4.81 19.21
N LYS A 67 -0.36 4.31 20.24
CA LYS A 67 -1.51 5.00 20.86
C LYS A 67 -1.13 6.33 21.50
N TYR A 68 0.01 6.43 22.16
CA TYR A 68 0.37 7.60 22.96
C TYR A 68 1.41 8.53 22.31
N TYR A 69 2.24 8.03 21.40
CA TYR A 69 3.25 8.80 20.67
C TYR A 69 2.97 8.90 19.16
N GLY A 70 2.03 8.12 18.61
CA GLY A 70 1.75 8.07 17.17
C GLY A 70 2.77 7.25 16.37
N HIS A 71 3.88 6.86 16.98
CA HIS A 71 4.90 5.99 16.39
C HIS A 71 5.17 4.82 17.30
N ALA A 72 5.10 3.62 16.76
CA ALA A 72 5.24 2.43 17.55
C ALA A 72 6.68 2.15 18.01
N THR A 73 7.69 2.66 17.29
CA THR A 73 9.12 2.48 17.62
C THR A 73 9.60 3.34 18.79
N ASP A 74 8.81 4.34 19.18
CA ASP A 74 9.06 5.23 20.31
C ASP A 74 8.81 4.57 21.67
N TRP A 75 8.47 3.28 21.69
CA TRP A 75 8.17 2.54 22.90
C TRP A 75 9.33 2.56 23.91
N ARG A 76 10.56 2.77 23.45
CA ARG A 76 11.77 2.93 24.28
C ARG A 76 11.74 4.19 25.17
N LYS A 77 10.82 5.13 24.92
CA LYS A 77 10.55 6.29 25.80
C LYS A 77 9.71 5.89 27.03
N ILE A 78 9.00 4.78 26.95
CA ILE A 78 8.21 4.22 28.06
C ILE A 78 9.18 3.63 29.08
N THR A 79 8.99 3.98 30.35
CA THR A 79 9.81 3.49 31.47
C THR A 79 8.93 2.79 32.48
N PHE A 80 9.51 1.96 33.35
CA PHE A 80 8.79 1.53 34.55
C PHE A 80 8.48 2.74 35.45
N SER A 81 7.47 2.61 36.32
CA SER A 81 7.07 3.71 37.20
C SER A 81 8.16 4.19 38.17
N ASP A 82 9.20 3.38 38.41
CA ASP A 82 10.39 3.73 39.20
C ASP A 82 11.47 4.47 38.39
N GLY A 83 11.25 4.68 37.10
CA GLY A 83 12.15 5.38 36.19
C GLY A 83 13.16 4.46 35.48
N SER A 84 13.16 3.16 35.74
CA SER A 84 14.02 2.21 35.00
C SER A 84 13.58 2.06 33.53
N VAL A 85 14.57 1.91 32.65
CA VAL A 85 14.37 1.77 31.20
C VAL A 85 13.92 0.34 30.89
N ILE A 86 12.99 0.20 29.95
CA ILE A 86 12.58 -1.09 29.41
C ILE A 86 13.48 -1.36 28.20
N GLU A 87 14.42 -2.30 28.33
CA GLU A 87 15.39 -2.63 27.28
C GLU A 87 14.79 -3.58 26.24
N ASN A 88 13.81 -4.39 26.64
CA ASN A 88 13.16 -5.38 25.78
C ASN A 88 11.69 -5.59 26.19
N HIS A 89 10.78 -5.72 25.22
CA HIS A 89 9.35 -5.96 25.44
C HIS A 89 9.03 -7.24 26.21
N TYR A 90 9.93 -8.24 26.28
CA TYR A 90 9.74 -9.43 27.11
C TYR A 90 9.88 -9.17 28.63
N GLN A 91 10.38 -8.00 29.04
CA GLN A 91 10.57 -7.65 30.45
C GLN A 91 9.27 -7.20 31.13
N ILE A 92 8.28 -6.75 30.37
CA ILE A 92 7.02 -6.25 30.92
C ILE A 92 6.03 -7.41 31.13
N ARG A 93 5.35 -7.41 32.28
CA ARG A 93 4.34 -8.40 32.63
C ARG A 93 3.01 -7.72 32.86
N ILE A 94 1.92 -8.45 32.66
CA ILE A 94 0.57 -8.00 33.02
C ILE A 94 0.58 -7.56 34.50
N GLY A 95 0.08 -6.36 34.76
CA GLY A 95 0.08 -5.69 36.06
C GLY A 95 1.29 -4.79 36.33
N ALA A 96 2.28 -4.70 35.43
CA ALA A 96 3.41 -3.80 35.58
C ALA A 96 2.97 -2.33 35.52
N LYS A 97 3.55 -1.48 36.38
CA LYS A 97 3.30 -0.03 36.40
C LYS A 97 4.36 0.69 35.58
N ILE A 98 3.93 1.50 34.62
CA ILE A 98 4.80 2.22 33.68
C ILE A 98 4.49 3.72 33.65
N ASN A 99 5.47 4.48 33.19
CA ASN A 99 5.41 5.90 32.88
C ASN A 99 5.51 6.09 31.37
N VAL A 100 4.61 6.89 30.80
CA VAL A 100 4.58 7.29 29.39
C VAL A 100 4.83 8.81 29.34
N PRO A 101 6.08 9.27 29.13
CA PRO A 101 6.42 10.69 29.11
C PRO A 101 5.90 11.43 27.87
N ASP A 102 5.50 12.69 28.04
CA ASP A 102 5.07 13.62 26.98
C ASP A 102 3.78 13.20 26.24
N TYR A 103 2.83 12.59 26.98
CA TYR A 103 1.50 12.29 26.46
C TYR A 103 0.65 13.56 26.34
N LYS A 104 0.80 14.27 25.21
CA LYS A 104 -0.17 15.16 24.57
C LYS A 104 0.36 15.53 23.18
N TRP A 105 -0.28 15.04 22.13
CA TRP A 105 -0.01 15.51 20.78
C TRP A 105 -1.21 16.30 20.27
N GLU A 106 -0.95 17.51 19.79
CA GLU A 106 -1.87 18.20 18.89
C GLU A 106 -1.54 17.72 17.48
N LEU A 107 -2.37 16.81 16.95
CA LEU A 107 -2.30 16.38 15.56
C LEU A 107 -3.35 17.13 14.77
N LYS A 108 -2.90 17.86 13.76
CA LYS A 108 -3.77 18.46 12.76
C LYS A 108 -3.47 17.80 11.42
N ASN A 109 -4.30 16.84 11.05
CA ASN A 109 -4.27 16.26 9.71
C ASN A 109 -4.60 17.35 8.68
N LEU A 110 -3.74 17.47 7.67
CA LEU A 110 -4.03 18.24 6.47
C LEU A 110 -4.51 17.25 5.38
N LYS A 111 -4.34 17.57 4.11
CA LYS A 111 -4.65 16.67 2.99
C LYS A 111 -3.38 16.12 2.34
N ASP A 112 -3.54 15.15 1.44
CA ASP A 112 -2.47 14.55 0.63
C ASP A 112 -1.24 14.12 1.45
N GLY A 113 -1.45 13.42 2.57
CA GLY A 113 -0.37 12.89 3.40
C GLY A 113 0.32 13.91 4.32
N TYR A 114 0.04 15.22 4.18
CA TYR A 114 0.57 16.23 5.08
C TYR A 114 -0.19 16.29 6.40
N TYR A 115 0.53 16.53 7.48
CA TYR A 115 -0.05 16.79 8.80
C TYR A 115 0.87 17.67 9.63
N ILE A 116 0.33 18.30 10.67
CA ILE A 116 1.10 19.04 11.66
C ILE A 116 1.05 18.27 12.97
N GLN A 117 2.22 18.00 13.53
CA GLN A 117 2.39 17.44 14.86
C GLN A 117 3.26 18.40 15.66
N ASN A 118 2.72 18.98 16.73
CA ASN A 118 3.46 19.88 17.63
C ASN A 118 4.19 21.03 16.89
N ASP A 119 3.46 21.79 16.05
CA ASP A 119 3.97 22.88 15.22
C ASP A 119 5.07 22.50 14.19
N VAL A 120 5.26 21.20 13.96
CA VAL A 120 6.15 20.68 12.92
C VAL A 120 5.30 20.11 11.79
N VAL A 121 5.66 20.39 10.54
CA VAL A 121 4.99 19.82 9.37
C VAL A 121 5.63 18.48 9.03
N HIS A 122 4.80 17.48 8.81
CA HIS A 122 5.16 16.14 8.40
C HIS A 122 4.48 15.79 7.08
N PHE A 123 5.08 14.87 6.33
CA PHE A 123 4.49 14.23 5.17
C PHE A 123 4.62 12.72 5.32
N ASN A 124 3.49 12.02 5.41
CA ASN A 124 3.46 10.57 5.39
C ASN A 124 3.14 10.08 3.98
N ASP A 125 4.05 9.29 3.42
CA ASP A 125 3.88 8.75 2.09
C ASP A 125 2.99 7.50 2.09
N ILE A 126 1.67 7.70 2.11
CA ILE A 126 0.69 6.62 2.04
C ILE A 126 0.52 6.21 0.58
N ASP A 127 1.53 5.57 -0.01
CA ASP A 127 1.35 4.90 -1.30
C ASP A 127 0.58 3.60 -1.07
N TYR A 128 -0.57 3.46 -1.76
CA TYR A 128 -1.55 2.37 -1.58
C TYR A 128 -1.00 0.95 -1.85
N PHE A 129 0.28 0.81 -2.20
CA PHE A 129 0.89 -0.42 -2.73
C PHE A 129 2.19 -0.87 -2.02
N ASP A 130 2.78 -0.08 -1.12
CA ASP A 130 4.01 -0.46 -0.41
C ASP A 130 3.86 -0.36 1.11
N ASP A 131 4.27 -1.41 1.83
CA ASP A 131 4.27 -1.49 3.30
C ASP A 131 5.34 -0.58 3.97
N TYR A 132 5.93 0.35 3.22
CA TYR A 132 6.93 1.31 3.70
C TYR A 132 6.33 2.72 3.79
N ASN A 133 5.73 3.03 4.94
CA ASN A 133 5.38 4.41 5.30
C ASN A 133 6.65 5.17 5.69
N GLU A 134 7.15 6.04 4.81
CA GLU A 134 8.18 7.01 5.18
C GLU A 134 7.52 8.29 5.69
N ASP A 135 7.54 8.49 7.02
CA ASP A 135 7.19 9.77 7.62
C ASP A 135 8.37 10.75 7.51
N ARG A 136 8.16 11.83 6.76
CA ARG A 136 9.16 12.86 6.51
C ARG A 136 8.86 14.12 7.31
N VAL A 137 9.85 14.56 8.10
CA VAL A 137 9.80 15.81 8.87
C VAL A 137 10.30 16.98 8.01
N LEU A 138 9.42 17.94 7.72
CA LEU A 138 9.76 19.15 6.95
C LEU A 138 10.35 20.22 7.88
N LYS A 139 11.64 20.09 8.23
CA LYS A 139 12.31 20.98 9.19
C LYS A 139 12.30 22.47 8.80
N SER A 140 12.20 22.78 7.51
CA SER A 140 12.17 24.16 6.99
C SER A 140 10.76 24.73 6.88
N ALA A 141 9.72 23.91 7.04
CA ALA A 141 8.36 24.32 6.80
C ALA A 141 7.79 25.16 7.93
N ASN A 142 7.10 26.23 7.56
CA ASN A 142 6.37 27.03 8.54
C ASN A 142 4.97 26.44 8.76
N ALA A 143 4.77 25.70 9.85
CA ALA A 143 3.49 25.05 10.16
C ALA A 143 2.29 26.01 10.24
N ASN A 144 2.51 27.29 10.59
CA ASN A 144 1.44 28.29 10.65
C ASN A 144 1.06 28.87 9.27
N LYS A 145 1.88 28.60 8.25
CA LYS A 145 1.74 29.13 6.89
C LYS A 145 1.77 28.06 5.82
N ILE A 146 1.78 26.78 6.21
CA ILE A 146 1.71 25.67 5.27
C ILE A 146 0.32 25.64 4.63
N ASP A 147 0.32 25.61 3.32
CA ASP A 147 -0.86 25.52 2.47
C ASP A 147 -0.68 24.31 1.55
N VAL A 148 -1.53 23.31 1.68
CA VAL A 148 -1.48 22.10 0.85
C VAL A 148 -2.32 22.36 -0.39
N LEU A 149 -1.70 22.30 -1.56
CA LEU A 149 -2.32 22.70 -2.83
C LEU A 149 -3.24 21.61 -3.37
N ASP A 150 -2.66 20.50 -3.85
CA ASP A 150 -3.28 19.22 -4.24
C ASP A 150 -2.13 18.36 -4.83
N TYR A 151 -2.37 17.08 -5.10
CA TYR A 151 -1.44 16.18 -5.80
C TYR A 151 -0.08 16.02 -5.12
N GLY A 152 -0.06 16.10 -3.78
CA GLY A 152 1.17 16.01 -2.97
C GLY A 152 2.01 17.30 -2.94
N TYR A 153 1.56 18.38 -3.61
CA TYR A 153 2.19 19.68 -3.51
C TYR A 153 1.72 20.46 -2.29
N ALA A 154 2.66 21.14 -1.63
CA ALA A 154 2.37 22.09 -0.56
C ALA A 154 3.31 23.30 -0.70
N LYS A 155 2.95 24.43 -0.09
CA LYS A 155 3.80 25.61 -0.03
C LYS A 155 3.76 26.23 1.35
N ASP A 156 4.79 26.98 1.69
CA ASP A 156 4.71 28.04 2.69
C ASP A 156 5.08 29.39 2.06
N ASN A 157 5.40 30.39 2.87
CA ASN A 157 5.79 31.71 2.37
C ASN A 157 7.12 31.74 1.60
N ASN A 158 7.97 30.72 1.77
CA ASN A 158 9.35 30.70 1.29
C ASN A 158 9.61 29.55 0.32
N ASN A 159 8.95 28.42 0.49
CA ASN A 159 9.27 27.17 -0.18
C ASN A 159 8.04 26.54 -0.82
N LEU A 160 8.27 25.89 -1.96
CA LEU A 160 7.36 24.93 -2.56
C LEU A 160 7.86 23.52 -2.21
N TYR A 161 6.93 22.61 -1.94
CA TYR A 161 7.19 21.23 -1.56
C TYR A 161 6.43 20.27 -2.48
N TYR A 162 7.03 19.11 -2.74
CA TYR A 162 6.36 17.96 -3.36
C TYR A 162 6.67 16.72 -2.53
N ARG A 163 5.62 16.04 -2.04
CA ARG A 163 5.71 14.88 -1.14
C ARG A 163 6.71 15.09 0.00
N GLY A 164 6.69 16.28 0.60
CA GLY A 164 7.58 16.65 1.71
C GLY A 164 9.00 17.11 1.33
N ASN A 165 9.41 17.04 0.06
CA ASN A 165 10.72 17.52 -0.39
C ASN A 165 10.61 18.94 -0.94
N ILE A 166 11.62 19.79 -0.67
CA ILE A 166 11.69 21.17 -1.21
C ILE A 166 11.97 21.11 -2.71
N ILE A 167 11.21 21.88 -3.49
CA ILE A 167 11.49 22.12 -4.92
C ILE A 167 12.30 23.42 -5.04
N ASP A 168 13.60 23.29 -5.29
CA ASP A 168 14.53 24.41 -5.47
C ASP A 168 15.06 24.53 -6.92
N SER A 169 14.65 23.63 -7.81
CA SER A 169 15.11 23.58 -9.20
C SER A 169 14.48 24.64 -10.11
N ILE A 170 13.46 25.35 -9.63
CA ILE A 170 12.71 26.38 -10.35
C ILE A 170 12.45 27.58 -9.43
N SER A 171 12.32 28.77 -10.03
CA SER A 171 11.88 29.97 -9.32
C SER A 171 10.42 30.22 -9.67
N VAL A 172 9.53 30.16 -8.68
CA VAL A 172 8.07 30.31 -8.86
C VAL A 172 7.52 31.53 -8.14
N ASP A 173 6.39 32.03 -8.60
CA ASP A 173 5.56 32.95 -7.82
C ASP A 173 4.65 32.15 -6.88
N LEU A 174 5.04 32.05 -5.61
CA LEU A 174 4.31 31.29 -4.58
C LEU A 174 2.91 31.85 -4.28
N GLU A 175 2.63 33.12 -4.55
CA GLU A 175 1.30 33.69 -4.29
C GLU A 175 0.28 33.17 -5.30
N SER A 176 0.71 32.98 -6.55
CA SER A 176 -0.14 32.53 -7.67
C SER A 176 0.04 31.07 -8.08
N ILE A 177 0.86 30.30 -7.35
CA ILE A 177 1.14 28.91 -7.69
C ILE A 177 -0.10 28.03 -7.54
N GLU A 178 -0.32 27.18 -8.53
CA GLU A 178 -1.42 26.25 -8.65
C GLU A 178 -0.87 24.88 -9.07
N ALA A 179 -1.28 23.82 -8.38
CA ALA A 179 -0.98 22.45 -8.75
C ALA A 179 -2.08 21.92 -9.69
N LEU A 180 -1.71 21.53 -10.91
CA LEU A 180 -2.66 21.06 -11.92
C LEU A 180 -2.77 19.54 -11.94
N ASN A 181 -1.65 18.86 -11.70
CA ASN A 181 -1.53 17.46 -11.35
C ASN A 181 -0.11 17.19 -10.80
N GLU A 182 0.29 15.93 -10.68
CA GLU A 182 1.58 15.50 -10.13
C GLU A 182 2.76 15.94 -11.00
N LEU A 183 2.54 16.13 -12.31
CA LEU A 183 3.58 16.51 -13.27
C LEU A 183 3.61 18.00 -13.58
N TYR A 184 2.49 18.71 -13.47
CA TYR A 184 2.35 20.09 -13.92
C TYR A 184 1.89 21.00 -12.78
N ILE A 185 2.62 22.10 -12.62
CA ILE A 185 2.21 23.23 -11.79
C ILE A 185 2.34 24.50 -12.64
N LYS A 186 1.59 25.54 -12.28
CA LYS A 186 1.74 26.85 -12.92
C LYS A 186 1.68 27.97 -11.91
N ASP A 187 2.38 29.05 -12.21
CA ASP A 187 2.12 30.35 -11.59
C ASP A 187 1.51 31.30 -12.62
N LYS A 188 1.27 32.56 -12.24
CA LYS A 188 0.66 33.55 -13.16
C LYS A 188 1.47 33.82 -14.44
N ASN A 189 2.75 33.47 -14.47
CA ASN A 189 3.67 33.78 -15.58
C ASN A 189 4.08 32.52 -16.36
N ASN A 190 4.24 31.38 -15.70
CA ASN A 190 4.93 30.21 -16.23
C ASN A 190 4.24 28.91 -15.88
N VAL A 191 4.48 27.90 -16.72
CA VAL A 191 4.13 26.51 -16.45
C VAL A 191 5.41 25.72 -16.23
N TYR A 192 5.39 24.84 -15.23
CA TYR A 192 6.51 23.98 -14.88
C TYR A 192 6.06 22.52 -14.95
N CYS A 193 7.01 21.65 -15.30
CA CYS A 193 6.76 20.24 -15.51
C CYS A 193 7.81 19.37 -14.83
N LYS A 194 7.41 18.14 -14.48
CA LYS A 194 8.29 17.04 -14.08
C LYS A 194 8.28 15.94 -15.14
N LYS A 195 9.41 15.26 -15.34
CA LYS A 195 9.48 14.11 -16.27
C LYS A 195 8.89 12.86 -15.63
N TYR A 196 8.00 12.18 -16.37
CA TYR A 196 7.23 11.01 -15.91
C TYR A 196 8.10 9.82 -15.44
N MET A 197 9.29 9.60 -16.01
CA MET A 197 10.17 8.47 -15.67
C MET A 197 11.21 8.79 -14.59
N ASP A 198 11.30 10.04 -14.12
CA ASP A 198 12.23 10.42 -13.06
C ASP A 198 11.52 10.29 -11.70
N THR A 199 11.17 9.06 -11.33
CA THR A 199 10.42 8.73 -10.11
C THR A 199 11.14 9.10 -8.81
N PHE A 200 12.43 9.45 -8.87
CA PHE A 200 13.24 9.86 -7.72
C PHE A 200 13.77 11.31 -7.79
N ALA A 201 13.44 12.07 -8.84
CA ALA A 201 13.87 13.47 -8.92
C ALA A 201 12.73 14.39 -8.51
N ASP A 202 12.91 15.16 -7.44
CA ASP A 202 12.02 16.30 -7.09
C ASP A 202 12.31 17.54 -7.96
N GLN A 203 12.99 17.33 -9.09
CA GLN A 203 13.37 18.37 -10.01
C GLN A 203 12.23 18.66 -10.97
N MET A 204 11.77 19.90 -10.92
CA MET A 204 10.91 20.50 -11.92
C MET A 204 11.71 21.32 -12.92
N SER A 205 11.14 21.53 -14.10
CA SER A 205 11.71 22.35 -15.16
C SER A 205 10.66 23.30 -15.74
N LEU A 206 11.09 24.46 -16.22
CA LEU A 206 10.23 25.38 -16.98
C LEU A 206 9.78 24.72 -18.29
N LEU A 207 8.46 24.67 -18.52
CA LEU A 207 7.88 24.18 -19.77
C LEU A 207 7.95 25.27 -20.84
N LYS A 208 9.00 25.22 -21.67
CA LYS A 208 9.28 26.28 -22.64
C LYS A 208 8.15 26.43 -23.66
N GLY A 209 7.68 27.67 -23.80
CA GLY A 209 6.67 28.06 -24.80
C GLY A 209 5.23 27.81 -24.39
N ALA A 210 4.99 27.29 -23.18
CA ALA A 210 3.64 27.17 -22.62
C ALA A 210 3.11 28.52 -22.16
N ASP A 211 1.84 28.80 -22.47
CA ASP A 211 1.13 29.97 -21.95
C ASP A 211 0.33 29.58 -20.69
N ALA A 212 0.74 30.11 -19.54
CA ALA A 212 0.13 29.78 -18.25
C ALA A 212 -1.35 30.20 -18.14
N LYS A 213 -1.78 31.20 -18.93
CA LYS A 213 -3.11 31.78 -18.85
C LYS A 213 -4.19 30.80 -19.32
N ASP A 214 -3.90 30.01 -20.33
CA ASP A 214 -4.81 29.07 -20.99
C ASP A 214 -4.29 27.62 -20.94
N PHE A 215 -3.25 27.35 -20.15
CA PHE A 215 -2.73 26.02 -19.94
C PHE A 215 -3.74 25.13 -19.23
N VAL A 216 -4.01 23.98 -19.84
CA VAL A 216 -4.92 22.95 -19.34
C VAL A 216 -4.22 21.60 -19.42
N VAL A 217 -4.21 20.89 -18.29
CA VAL A 217 -3.84 19.47 -18.27
C VAL A 217 -4.96 18.69 -18.93
N ILE A 218 -4.61 17.90 -19.93
CA ILE A 218 -5.58 17.05 -20.62
C ILE A 218 -5.76 15.83 -19.74
N ALA A 219 -6.93 15.68 -19.15
CA ALA A 219 -7.29 14.44 -18.44
C ALA A 219 -7.28 13.27 -19.44
N VAL A 220 -6.25 12.45 -19.34
CA VAL A 220 -6.16 11.15 -19.99
C VAL A 220 -6.08 10.08 -18.92
N ASN A 221 -6.46 8.85 -19.24
CA ASN A 221 -6.43 7.72 -18.31
C ASN A 221 -4.99 7.19 -18.07
N SER A 222 -4.04 8.09 -17.86
CA SER A 222 -2.72 7.80 -17.30
C SER A 222 -2.57 8.64 -16.04
N TYR A 223 -2.26 8.03 -14.90
CA TYR A 223 -1.89 8.77 -13.70
C TYR A 223 -0.37 8.69 -13.51
N PRO A 224 0.32 9.83 -13.37
CA PRO A 224 -0.20 11.18 -13.61
C PRO A 224 -0.43 11.46 -15.09
N SER A 225 -1.38 12.36 -15.44
CA SER A 225 -1.60 12.72 -16.85
C SER A 225 -0.38 13.45 -17.38
N ARG A 226 0.19 12.92 -18.47
CA ARG A 226 1.36 13.51 -19.13
C ARG A 226 1.01 14.38 -20.31
N TYR A 227 -0.25 14.64 -20.60
CA TYR A 227 -0.62 15.48 -21.74
C TYR A 227 -1.23 16.78 -21.25
N ALA A 228 -0.86 17.87 -21.90
CA ALA A 228 -1.41 19.19 -21.63
C ALA A 228 -1.43 20.02 -22.90
N ARG A 229 -2.17 21.12 -22.89
CA ARG A 229 -2.20 22.07 -24.01
C ARG A 229 -2.38 23.49 -23.54
N ASP A 230 -2.01 24.41 -24.39
CA ASP A 230 -2.50 25.79 -24.41
C ASP A 230 -3.24 26.04 -25.74
N ASN A 231 -3.63 27.28 -26.05
CA ASN A 231 -4.33 27.55 -27.33
C ASN A 231 -3.45 27.35 -28.57
N ASN A 232 -2.13 27.31 -28.43
CA ASN A 232 -1.16 27.26 -29.53
C ASN A 232 -0.44 25.91 -29.65
N ASN A 233 -0.35 25.16 -28.56
CA ASN A 233 0.58 24.06 -28.40
C ASN A 233 -0.06 22.88 -27.66
N VAL A 234 0.40 21.67 -27.99
CA VAL A 234 0.14 20.46 -27.21
C VAL A 234 1.47 19.96 -26.68
N TYR A 235 1.43 19.41 -25.47
CA TYR A 235 2.59 18.96 -24.72
C TYR A 235 2.42 17.49 -24.32
N GLN A 236 3.54 16.79 -24.29
CA GLN A 236 3.69 15.49 -23.64
C GLN A 236 4.84 15.57 -22.64
N SER A 237 4.54 15.38 -21.35
CA SER A 237 5.45 15.60 -20.24
C SER A 237 6.06 17.01 -20.33
N CYS A 238 7.38 17.12 -20.43
CA CYS A 238 8.09 18.38 -20.51
C CYS A 238 8.38 18.87 -21.94
N GLU A 239 7.75 18.28 -22.94
CA GLU A 239 8.09 18.53 -24.35
C GLU A 239 6.86 18.95 -25.16
N LYS A 240 7.06 19.91 -26.07
CA LYS A 240 6.06 20.30 -27.07
C LYS A 240 6.04 19.25 -28.18
N ILE A 241 4.86 18.74 -28.52
CA ILE A 241 4.67 17.77 -29.61
C ILE A 241 4.24 18.47 -30.90
N SER A 242 4.77 18.03 -32.05
CA SER A 242 4.46 18.58 -33.38
C SER A 242 3.22 17.92 -33.99
N SER A 243 2.48 18.69 -34.79
CA SER A 243 1.32 18.22 -35.55
C SER A 243 1.62 17.17 -36.61
N GLU A 244 2.89 16.96 -36.94
CA GLU A 244 3.34 16.01 -37.96
C GLU A 244 3.56 14.59 -37.40
N ASP A 245 3.50 14.41 -36.07
CA ASP A 245 3.63 13.12 -35.39
C ASP A 245 2.36 12.80 -34.55
N ASN A 246 1.58 11.82 -35.01
CA ASN A 246 0.45 11.13 -34.36
C ASN A 246 -0.98 11.72 -34.44
N ASP A 247 -1.94 10.78 -34.60
CA ASP A 247 -3.39 10.91 -34.34
C ASP A 247 -3.72 11.52 -32.95
N ILE A 248 -2.74 11.55 -32.05
CA ILE A 248 -2.80 12.13 -30.69
C ILE A 248 -2.93 13.66 -30.74
N TYR A 249 -2.21 14.34 -31.64
CA TYR A 249 -2.26 15.81 -31.70
C TYR A 249 -3.64 16.31 -32.15
N SER A 250 -4.22 15.69 -33.19
CA SER A 250 -5.58 16.02 -33.66
C SER A 250 -6.65 15.66 -32.63
N PHE A 251 -6.47 14.56 -31.89
CA PHE A 251 -7.41 14.11 -30.87
C PHE A 251 -7.53 15.06 -29.66
N TYR A 252 -6.44 15.71 -29.27
CA TYR A 252 -6.40 16.53 -28.05
C TYR A 252 -6.51 18.04 -28.30
N LYS A 253 -6.29 18.51 -29.52
CA LYS A 253 -6.34 19.93 -29.87
C LYS A 253 -7.72 20.57 -29.65
N ASP A 254 -8.80 19.84 -29.95
CA ASP A 254 -10.17 20.39 -30.00
C ASP A 254 -11.08 19.96 -28.82
N ARG A 255 -10.56 19.28 -27.80
CA ARG A 255 -11.36 18.94 -26.60
C ARG A 255 -11.53 20.14 -25.68
N GLU A 256 -12.76 20.66 -25.58
CA GLU A 256 -13.21 21.37 -24.37
C GLU A 256 -13.36 20.36 -23.24
N ILE A 257 -12.47 20.40 -22.24
CA ILE A 257 -12.67 19.67 -21.00
C ILE A 257 -13.51 20.55 -20.10
N LYS A 258 -14.83 20.38 -20.16
CA LYS A 258 -15.77 20.87 -19.15
C LYS A 258 -16.18 19.70 -18.30
N ASP A 259 -15.40 19.37 -17.28
CA ASP A 259 -15.99 18.74 -16.09
C ASP A 259 -15.11 18.92 -14.85
N GLU A 260 -15.69 19.56 -13.83
CA GLU A 260 -15.04 19.97 -12.58
C GLU A 260 -14.90 18.81 -11.56
N ASN A 261 -15.18 17.56 -11.96
CA ASN A 261 -15.41 16.46 -11.03
C ASN A 261 -14.41 15.29 -11.05
N PHE A 262 -13.27 15.39 -11.74
CA PHE A 262 -12.25 14.32 -11.71
C PHE A 262 -11.32 14.42 -10.48
N LYS A 263 -11.89 14.35 -9.28
CA LYS A 263 -11.15 14.00 -8.04
C LYS A 263 -11.37 12.51 -7.76
N TYR A 264 -10.29 11.74 -7.94
CA TYR A 264 -10.11 10.33 -7.60
C TYR A 264 -10.76 9.28 -8.53
N THR A 265 -10.02 8.87 -9.56
CA THR A 265 -9.99 7.46 -10.00
C THR A 265 -8.56 7.06 -10.36
N PHE A 266 -7.83 6.56 -9.36
CA PHE A 266 -6.59 5.84 -9.59
C PHE A 266 -6.88 4.40 -10.00
N SER A 267 -6.11 3.90 -10.98
CA SER A 267 -5.84 2.50 -11.36
C SER A 267 -6.05 2.24 -12.85
N VAL A 268 -5.09 2.62 -13.70
CA VAL A 268 -4.88 1.88 -14.96
C VAL A 268 -3.44 1.97 -15.48
N ASP A 269 -2.54 1.25 -14.83
CA ASP A 269 -1.25 0.89 -15.42
C ASP A 269 -1.44 -0.32 -16.36
N SER A 270 -1.95 -0.08 -17.57
CA SER A 270 -1.87 -1.09 -18.65
C SER A 270 -2.09 -0.51 -20.05
N GLY A 271 -1.52 0.64 -20.43
CA GLY A 271 -1.42 1.06 -21.84
C GLY A 271 -2.68 0.85 -22.71
N ARG A 272 -3.88 1.13 -22.17
CA ARG A 272 -5.13 0.78 -22.84
C ARG A 272 -5.41 1.76 -23.95
N ARG A 273 -5.20 1.29 -25.18
CA ARG A 273 -5.56 2.00 -26.41
C ARG A 273 -7.08 2.08 -26.46
N ILE A 274 -7.61 3.27 -26.78
CA ILE A 274 -8.96 3.34 -27.33
C ILE A 274 -8.99 2.33 -28.50
N PRO A 275 -9.94 1.38 -28.53
CA PRO A 275 -10.06 0.48 -29.66
C PRO A 275 -10.03 1.29 -30.95
N ASN A 276 -9.20 0.92 -31.94
CA ASN A 276 -9.01 1.73 -33.15
C ASN A 276 -10.33 1.98 -33.92
N ASN A 277 -11.35 1.17 -33.66
CA ASN A 277 -12.68 1.23 -34.25
C ASN A 277 -13.73 1.91 -33.35
N ALA A 278 -13.33 2.46 -32.20
CA ALA A 278 -14.26 3.15 -31.32
C ALA A 278 -14.59 4.54 -31.86
N ASP A 279 -15.87 4.91 -31.75
CA ASP A 279 -16.34 6.26 -32.00
C ASP A 279 -15.89 7.17 -30.85
N VAL A 280 -14.79 7.87 -31.12
CA VAL A 280 -14.13 8.76 -30.15
C VAL A 280 -15.07 9.81 -29.57
N GLY A 281 -16.01 10.33 -30.38
CA GLY A 281 -16.90 11.42 -29.97
C GLY A 281 -17.94 11.01 -28.93
N SER A 282 -18.26 9.73 -28.82
CA SER A 282 -19.21 9.18 -27.86
C SER A 282 -18.58 8.23 -26.83
N TYR A 283 -17.24 8.13 -26.81
CA TYR A 283 -16.53 7.20 -25.96
C TYR A 283 -16.58 7.59 -24.48
N GLU A 284 -17.06 6.69 -23.65
CA GLU A 284 -17.31 6.86 -22.22
C GLU A 284 -16.71 5.69 -21.42
N PHE A 285 -16.11 5.97 -20.27
CA PHE A 285 -15.65 4.93 -19.35
C PHE A 285 -16.75 4.52 -18.38
N LEU A 286 -16.97 3.21 -18.26
CA LEU A 286 -17.97 2.65 -17.35
C LEU A 286 -17.37 2.29 -15.98
N GLY A 287 -16.12 1.81 -15.95
CA GLY A 287 -15.42 1.42 -14.72
C GLY A 287 -14.48 0.24 -14.93
N TYR A 288 -13.47 0.11 -14.06
CA TYR A 288 -12.43 -0.93 -14.11
C TYR A 288 -11.70 -1.04 -15.47
N GLN A 289 -12.18 -1.88 -16.38
CA GLN A 289 -11.65 -2.02 -17.75
C GLN A 289 -12.73 -1.94 -18.82
N TYR A 290 -13.90 -1.43 -18.46
CA TYR A 290 -15.04 -1.31 -19.33
C TYR A 290 -15.26 0.12 -19.79
N SER A 291 -15.66 0.24 -21.03
CA SER A 291 -16.02 1.50 -21.69
C SER A 291 -17.09 1.23 -22.72
N LYS A 292 -17.68 2.28 -23.27
CA LYS A 292 -18.64 2.18 -24.36
C LYS A 292 -18.51 3.38 -25.29
N ASP A 293 -19.04 3.26 -26.48
CA ASP A 293 -19.36 4.39 -27.36
C ASP A 293 -20.81 4.24 -27.86
N LYS A 294 -21.24 5.05 -28.83
CA LYS A 294 -22.59 4.97 -29.38
C LYS A 294 -22.93 3.64 -30.09
N ASN A 295 -21.93 2.83 -30.43
CA ASN A 295 -22.08 1.58 -31.18
C ASN A 295 -21.83 0.33 -30.32
N HIS A 296 -20.85 0.37 -29.42
CA HIS A 296 -20.31 -0.81 -28.76
C HIS A 296 -19.97 -0.57 -27.29
N VAL A 297 -19.95 -1.66 -26.53
CA VAL A 297 -19.35 -1.78 -25.20
C VAL A 297 -18.03 -2.53 -25.36
N TYR A 298 -17.01 -2.09 -24.65
CA TYR A 298 -15.67 -2.61 -24.72
C TYR A 298 -15.22 -3.14 -23.35
N HIS A 299 -14.41 -4.19 -23.40
CA HIS A 299 -13.52 -4.56 -22.30
C HIS A 299 -12.09 -4.49 -22.80
N ASN A 300 -11.27 -3.64 -22.18
CA ASN A 300 -9.98 -3.21 -22.72
C ASN A 300 -10.14 -2.68 -24.16
N ASN A 301 -9.51 -3.33 -25.14
CA ASN A 301 -9.48 -2.90 -26.54
C ASN A 301 -10.37 -3.79 -27.43
N ARG A 302 -11.27 -4.59 -26.85
CA ARG A 302 -12.11 -5.56 -27.57
C ARG A 302 -13.58 -5.20 -27.41
N ILE A 303 -14.34 -5.32 -28.50
CA ILE A 303 -15.81 -5.26 -28.44
C ILE A 303 -16.28 -6.43 -27.57
N MET A 304 -17.10 -6.11 -26.59
CA MET A 304 -17.72 -7.02 -25.64
C MET A 304 -19.20 -7.20 -25.94
N SER A 305 -19.91 -6.13 -26.32
CA SER A 305 -21.33 -6.15 -26.69
C SER A 305 -21.64 -4.99 -27.66
N ASP A 306 -22.67 -5.15 -28.49
CA ASP A 306 -23.17 -4.12 -29.41
C ASP A 306 -24.39 -3.37 -28.83
N LYS A 307 -24.54 -3.40 -27.49
CA LYS A 307 -25.68 -2.82 -26.76
C LYS A 307 -25.24 -1.75 -25.75
N PRO A 308 -24.66 -0.62 -26.21
CA PRO A 308 -24.13 0.40 -25.31
C PRO A 308 -25.20 1.18 -24.53
N GLU A 309 -26.43 1.26 -25.06
CA GLU A 309 -27.52 2.01 -24.42
C GLU A 309 -27.99 1.34 -23.11
N SER A 310 -27.99 0.01 -23.07
CA SER A 310 -28.34 -0.79 -21.89
C SER A 310 -27.13 -1.12 -21.02
N ALA A 311 -25.94 -0.67 -21.41
CA ALA A 311 -24.71 -1.01 -20.70
C ALA A 311 -24.58 -0.26 -19.37
N LYS A 312 -24.33 -1.02 -18.30
CA LYS A 312 -24.21 -0.48 -16.94
C LYS A 312 -23.07 -1.14 -16.18
N TYR A 313 -22.23 -0.34 -15.55
CA TYR A 313 -21.25 -0.83 -14.59
C TYR A 313 -21.93 -1.27 -13.30
N LEU A 314 -21.64 -2.48 -12.86
CA LEU A 314 -22.28 -3.08 -11.69
C LEU A 314 -21.38 -3.05 -10.44
N GLY A 315 -20.09 -2.76 -10.59
CA GLY A 315 -19.11 -2.74 -9.50
C GLY A 315 -18.02 -3.79 -9.68
N GLY A 316 -16.86 -3.61 -9.05
CA GLY A 316 -15.71 -4.51 -9.20
C GLY A 316 -15.33 -4.73 -10.66
N ASN A 317 -15.30 -5.98 -11.10
CA ASN A 317 -15.06 -6.37 -12.49
C ASN A 317 -16.35 -6.77 -13.26
N TYR A 318 -17.52 -6.37 -12.76
CA TYR A 318 -18.83 -6.68 -13.35
C TYR A 318 -19.41 -5.52 -14.16
N VAL A 319 -19.92 -5.82 -15.35
CA VAL A 319 -20.71 -4.92 -16.20
C VAL A 319 -21.87 -5.71 -16.79
N THR A 320 -22.95 -5.06 -17.18
CA THR A 320 -24.03 -5.68 -17.96
C THR A 320 -24.26 -4.92 -19.25
N ASP A 321 -24.81 -5.62 -20.24
CA ASP A 321 -25.40 -5.03 -21.45
C ASP A 321 -26.94 -5.06 -21.43
N GLY A 322 -27.55 -5.32 -20.27
CA GLY A 322 -28.99 -5.46 -20.07
C GLY A 322 -29.52 -6.89 -20.26
N GLU A 323 -28.76 -7.79 -20.88
CA GLU A 323 -29.15 -9.20 -21.05
C GLU A 323 -28.21 -10.15 -20.28
N HIS A 324 -26.91 -9.86 -20.31
CA HIS A 324 -25.91 -10.66 -19.65
C HIS A 324 -25.15 -9.84 -18.61
N VAL A 325 -24.68 -10.51 -17.57
CA VAL A 325 -23.59 -10.00 -16.73
C VAL A 325 -22.27 -10.46 -17.36
N TYR A 326 -21.28 -9.59 -17.41
CA TYR A 326 -19.94 -9.85 -17.92
C TYR A 326 -18.92 -9.72 -16.82
N ILE A 327 -17.93 -10.61 -16.84
CA ILE A 327 -16.77 -10.60 -15.94
C ILE A 327 -15.52 -10.66 -16.79
N MET A 328 -14.62 -9.69 -16.59
CA MET A 328 -13.42 -9.50 -17.42
C MET A 328 -13.72 -9.57 -18.94
N GLY A 329 -14.88 -9.05 -19.37
CA GLY A 329 -15.30 -9.02 -20.77
C GLY A 329 -15.92 -10.31 -21.31
N PHE A 330 -16.13 -11.33 -20.48
CA PHE A 330 -16.78 -12.58 -20.88
C PHE A 330 -18.19 -12.67 -20.29
N PRO A 331 -19.22 -13.00 -21.08
CA PRO A 331 -20.58 -13.15 -20.58
C PRO A 331 -20.69 -14.35 -19.65
N THR A 332 -21.50 -14.23 -18.60
CA THR A 332 -21.74 -15.29 -17.62
C THR A 332 -23.20 -15.71 -17.65
N GLU A 333 -23.49 -16.89 -18.20
CA GLU A 333 -24.86 -17.41 -18.31
C GLU A 333 -25.47 -17.83 -16.96
N LYS A 334 -24.63 -18.00 -15.92
CA LYS A 334 -25.06 -18.48 -14.60
C LYS A 334 -25.67 -17.40 -13.72
N LEU A 335 -25.42 -16.12 -14.03
CA LEU A 335 -25.84 -15.00 -13.19
C LEU A 335 -27.19 -14.47 -13.66
N ASP A 336 -28.14 -14.33 -12.73
CA ASP A 336 -29.44 -13.75 -13.01
C ASP A 336 -29.37 -12.23 -12.94
N ILE A 337 -29.36 -11.58 -14.09
CA ILE A 337 -29.24 -10.11 -14.19
C ILE A 337 -30.34 -9.35 -13.41
N ASN A 338 -31.55 -9.91 -13.33
CA ASN A 338 -32.70 -9.23 -12.73
C ASN A 338 -32.59 -9.14 -11.19
N SER A 339 -31.85 -10.05 -10.57
CA SER A 339 -31.61 -10.09 -9.12
C SER A 339 -30.15 -9.91 -8.75
N PHE A 340 -29.28 -9.62 -9.72
CA PHE A 340 -27.85 -9.45 -9.51
C PHE A 340 -27.56 -8.22 -8.63
N GLU A 341 -26.74 -8.44 -7.61
CA GLU A 341 -26.27 -7.42 -6.71
C GLU A 341 -24.77 -7.61 -6.48
N TYR A 342 -23.97 -6.60 -6.84
CA TYR A 342 -22.58 -6.53 -6.44
C TYR A 342 -22.49 -6.15 -4.96
N LEU A 343 -21.64 -6.86 -4.22
CA LEU A 343 -21.43 -6.62 -2.79
C LEU A 343 -20.11 -5.86 -2.57
N LYS A 344 -18.98 -6.58 -2.54
CA LYS A 344 -17.62 -6.01 -2.37
C LYS A 344 -16.57 -7.09 -2.65
N TYR A 345 -15.32 -6.73 -2.96
CA TYR A 345 -14.20 -7.68 -3.13
C TYR A 345 -14.52 -8.82 -4.10
N GLU A 346 -15.12 -8.45 -5.24
CA GLU A 346 -15.55 -9.40 -6.28
C GLU A 346 -16.60 -10.42 -5.80
N PHE A 347 -17.18 -10.22 -4.62
CA PHE A 347 -18.37 -10.94 -4.19
C PHE A 347 -19.62 -10.27 -4.75
N ALA A 348 -20.53 -11.10 -5.22
CA ALA A 348 -21.84 -10.72 -5.71
C ALA A 348 -22.86 -11.78 -5.32
N LYS A 349 -24.14 -11.45 -5.44
CA LYS A 349 -25.22 -12.41 -5.25
C LYS A 349 -26.31 -12.21 -6.29
N ASP A 350 -27.11 -13.23 -6.47
CA ASP A 350 -28.39 -13.15 -7.15
C ASP A 350 -29.38 -14.10 -6.44
N LYS A 351 -30.58 -14.26 -7.00
CA LYS A 351 -31.60 -15.16 -6.44
C LYS A 351 -31.19 -16.65 -6.40
N ASN A 352 -30.18 -17.05 -7.18
CA ASN A 352 -29.72 -18.44 -7.31
C ASN A 352 -28.55 -18.74 -6.36
N GLY A 353 -27.80 -17.73 -5.91
CA GLY A 353 -26.72 -17.95 -4.96
C GLY A 353 -25.80 -16.76 -4.71
N VAL A 354 -24.70 -17.05 -4.00
CA VAL A 354 -23.60 -16.12 -3.73
C VAL A 354 -22.39 -16.53 -4.54
N TYR A 355 -21.71 -15.56 -5.13
CA TYR A 355 -20.61 -15.78 -6.05
C TYR A 355 -19.39 -14.97 -5.65
N ARG A 356 -18.21 -15.50 -5.98
CA ARG A 356 -17.00 -14.68 -6.16
C ARG A 356 -16.59 -14.76 -7.61
N ASN A 357 -16.47 -13.62 -8.28
CA ASN A 357 -16.44 -13.58 -9.75
C ASN A 357 -17.64 -14.36 -10.32
N SER A 358 -17.41 -15.41 -11.11
CA SER A 358 -18.43 -16.31 -11.66
C SER A 358 -18.56 -17.65 -10.91
N THR A 359 -17.79 -17.84 -9.84
CA THR A 359 -17.78 -19.10 -9.09
C THR A 359 -18.78 -19.04 -7.95
N LEU A 360 -19.71 -20.01 -7.93
CA LEU A 360 -20.69 -20.18 -6.86
C LEU A 360 -19.99 -20.59 -5.56
N ILE A 361 -20.31 -19.91 -4.46
CA ILE A 361 -19.91 -20.28 -3.10
C ILE A 361 -20.93 -21.31 -2.61
N LEU A 362 -20.54 -22.58 -2.63
CA LEU A 362 -21.45 -23.68 -2.33
C LEU A 362 -21.97 -23.60 -0.89
N GLY A 363 -23.30 -23.66 -0.75
CA GLY A 363 -24.02 -23.66 0.53
C GLY A 363 -24.39 -22.29 1.08
N ALA A 364 -23.79 -21.21 0.58
CA ALA A 364 -24.02 -19.86 1.10
C ALA A 364 -25.41 -19.32 0.70
N SER A 365 -26.13 -18.76 1.68
CA SER A 365 -27.45 -18.16 1.48
C SER A 365 -27.37 -16.71 0.98
N PRO A 366 -27.90 -16.37 -0.22
CA PRO A 366 -27.89 -14.99 -0.72
C PRO A 366 -28.77 -14.02 0.09
N ASP A 367 -29.76 -14.53 0.81
CA ASP A 367 -30.69 -13.71 1.59
C ASP A 367 -30.02 -13.13 2.85
N THR A 368 -29.05 -13.84 3.42
CA THR A 368 -28.44 -13.54 4.72
C THR A 368 -26.94 -13.27 4.65
N ILE A 369 -26.34 -13.32 3.44
CA ILE A 369 -24.90 -13.17 3.25
C ILE A 369 -24.36 -11.81 3.72
N LYS A 370 -23.20 -11.87 4.37
CA LYS A 370 -22.38 -10.73 4.82
C LYS A 370 -20.95 -10.92 4.36
N ILE A 371 -20.37 -9.88 3.77
CA ILE A 371 -18.96 -9.86 3.38
C ILE A 371 -18.13 -9.39 4.57
N ILE A 372 -17.23 -10.24 5.08
CA ILE A 372 -16.35 -9.91 6.19
C ILE A 372 -15.08 -9.23 5.66
N ASN A 373 -14.42 -9.83 4.68
CA ASN A 373 -13.26 -9.27 3.99
C ASN A 373 -13.09 -9.94 2.61
N LYS A 374 -11.96 -9.71 1.92
CA LYS A 374 -11.67 -10.27 0.59
C LYS A 374 -11.56 -11.81 0.52
N TYR A 375 -11.52 -12.50 1.66
CA TYR A 375 -11.45 -13.97 1.74
C TYR A 375 -12.61 -14.60 2.50
N TYR A 376 -13.31 -13.85 3.36
CA TYR A 376 -14.31 -14.42 4.25
C TYR A 376 -15.69 -13.82 3.99
N VAL A 377 -16.68 -14.71 3.87
CA VAL A 377 -18.10 -14.37 3.80
C VAL A 377 -18.87 -15.26 4.77
N MET A 378 -19.97 -14.76 5.32
CA MET A 378 -20.75 -15.47 6.32
C MET A 378 -22.24 -15.25 6.06
N ASP A 379 -23.02 -16.33 6.09
CA ASP A 379 -24.48 -16.24 6.16
C ASP A 379 -24.95 -16.40 7.61
N ASP A 380 -26.25 -16.60 7.84
CA ASP A 380 -26.80 -16.77 9.18
C ASP A 380 -26.36 -18.07 9.89
N LYS A 381 -25.73 -19.00 9.18
CA LYS A 381 -25.39 -20.34 9.68
C LYS A 381 -23.91 -20.66 9.58
N ASN A 382 -23.23 -20.19 8.54
CA ASN A 382 -21.92 -20.66 8.16
C ASN A 382 -20.95 -19.53 7.82
N LEU A 383 -19.70 -19.73 8.22
CA LEU A 383 -18.55 -18.98 7.73
C LEU A 383 -17.95 -19.73 6.53
N TYR A 384 -17.55 -18.99 5.51
CA TYR A 384 -16.87 -19.52 4.33
C TYR A 384 -15.55 -18.78 4.13
N PHE A 385 -14.47 -19.54 3.99
CA PHE A 385 -13.21 -19.04 3.45
C PHE A 385 -13.18 -19.25 1.94
N VAL A 386 -12.79 -18.25 1.17
CA VAL A 386 -12.68 -18.29 -0.29
C VAL A 386 -11.26 -17.95 -0.70
N ASN A 387 -10.56 -18.92 -1.26
CA ASN A 387 -9.15 -18.76 -1.66
C ASN A 387 -9.02 -17.97 -2.97
N TYR A 388 -7.79 -17.70 -3.40
CA TYR A 388 -7.49 -16.97 -4.64
C TYR A 388 -7.97 -17.67 -5.92
N ASP A 389 -8.12 -19.00 -5.89
CA ASP A 389 -8.68 -19.78 -7.00
C ASP A 389 -10.23 -19.76 -7.02
N ASN A 390 -10.84 -18.93 -6.18
CA ASN A 390 -12.29 -18.87 -5.93
C ASN A 390 -12.89 -20.17 -5.38
N LYS A 391 -12.09 -21.08 -4.81
CA LYS A 391 -12.60 -22.25 -4.08
C LYS A 391 -13.05 -21.82 -2.69
N ASN A 392 -14.25 -22.24 -2.30
CA ASN A 392 -14.78 -22.00 -0.96
C ASN A 392 -14.63 -23.22 -0.05
N PHE A 393 -14.41 -22.94 1.24
CA PHE A 393 -14.25 -23.91 2.31
C PHE A 393 -15.19 -23.53 3.45
N ALA A 394 -16.04 -24.45 3.86
CA ALA A 394 -16.82 -24.33 5.09
C ALA A 394 -15.97 -24.81 6.28
N PHE A 395 -16.35 -24.43 7.50
CA PHE A 395 -15.62 -24.80 8.70
C PHE A 395 -16.27 -25.98 9.43
N ASP A 396 -15.45 -26.96 9.80
CA ASP A 396 -15.89 -28.16 10.51
C ASP A 396 -16.22 -27.86 11.98
N ASN A 397 -17.51 -27.86 12.34
CA ASN A 397 -17.98 -27.67 13.72
C ASN A 397 -17.45 -26.38 14.41
N LEU A 398 -17.33 -25.28 13.65
CA LEU A 398 -16.90 -23.99 14.19
C LEU A 398 -17.87 -23.48 15.27
N ASP A 399 -17.33 -23.05 16.40
CA ASP A 399 -18.10 -22.31 17.40
C ASP A 399 -18.28 -20.85 16.97
N TYR A 400 -19.47 -20.56 16.44
CA TYR A 400 -19.83 -19.24 15.89
C TYR A 400 -19.95 -18.12 16.92
N ASP A 401 -20.01 -18.43 18.22
CA ASP A 401 -20.10 -17.41 19.27
C ASP A 401 -18.71 -16.91 19.70
N THR A 402 -17.66 -17.69 19.43
CA THR A 402 -16.31 -17.43 19.96
C THR A 402 -15.20 -17.35 18.92
N PHE A 403 -15.51 -17.56 17.64
CA PHE A 403 -14.49 -17.58 16.60
C PHE A 403 -13.80 -16.23 16.39
N VAL A 404 -12.53 -16.29 15.97
CA VAL A 404 -11.67 -15.16 15.63
C VAL A 404 -10.86 -15.53 14.38
N ILE A 405 -10.90 -14.66 13.36
CA ILE A 405 -10.01 -14.79 12.19
C ILE A 405 -8.62 -14.32 12.61
N LEU A 406 -7.64 -15.22 12.60
CA LEU A 406 -6.26 -14.95 13.00
C LEU A 406 -5.43 -14.37 11.85
N ALA A 407 -5.62 -14.94 10.66
CA ALA A 407 -4.91 -14.56 9.43
C ALA A 407 -5.71 -15.02 8.21
N THR A 408 -5.22 -14.72 7.00
CA THR A 408 -5.90 -15.00 5.73
C THR A 408 -6.50 -16.41 5.61
N ARG A 409 -5.81 -17.44 6.10
CA ARG A 409 -6.26 -18.86 6.03
C ARG A 409 -6.60 -19.46 7.39
N PHE A 410 -6.48 -18.69 8.47
CA PHE A 410 -6.51 -19.20 9.84
C PHE A 410 -7.62 -18.58 10.66
N VAL A 411 -8.41 -19.44 11.30
CA VAL A 411 -9.47 -19.07 12.25
C VAL A 411 -9.24 -19.88 13.51
N LYS A 412 -9.56 -19.35 14.68
CA LYS A 412 -9.69 -20.14 15.90
C LYS A 412 -11.04 -19.92 16.54
N ASP A 413 -11.48 -20.86 17.34
CA ASP A 413 -12.53 -20.65 18.32
C ASP A 413 -12.02 -21.00 19.72
N LYS A 414 -12.92 -21.17 20.70
CA LYS A 414 -12.53 -21.51 22.08
C LYS A 414 -11.87 -22.89 22.23
N SER A 415 -12.04 -23.79 21.27
CA SER A 415 -11.68 -25.21 21.34
C SER A 415 -10.68 -25.65 20.28
N HIS A 416 -10.67 -25.02 19.10
CA HIS A 416 -9.88 -25.46 17.96
C HIS A 416 -9.24 -24.30 17.20
N VAL A 417 -8.17 -24.62 16.47
CA VAL A 417 -7.59 -23.78 15.42
C VAL A 417 -7.86 -24.44 14.07
N TYR A 418 -8.13 -23.64 13.05
CA TYR A 418 -8.55 -24.06 11.73
C TYR A 418 -7.62 -23.51 10.66
N TYR A 419 -7.28 -24.35 9.69
CA TYR A 419 -6.64 -23.97 8.43
C TYR A 419 -7.57 -24.27 7.26
N GLN A 420 -7.97 -23.25 6.51
CA GLN A 420 -8.88 -23.37 5.36
C GLN A 420 -10.14 -24.22 5.64
N GLY A 421 -10.75 -24.03 6.81
CA GLY A 421 -11.99 -24.74 7.19
C GLY A 421 -11.77 -26.03 7.98
N SER A 422 -10.60 -26.65 7.86
CA SER A 422 -10.26 -27.90 8.55
C SER A 422 -9.62 -27.63 9.91
N ILE A 423 -9.93 -28.45 10.91
CA ILE A 423 -9.27 -28.40 12.22
C ILE A 423 -7.79 -28.78 12.06
N ILE A 424 -6.89 -27.99 12.65
CA ILE A 424 -5.47 -28.32 12.80
C ILE A 424 -5.35 -29.30 13.97
N PRO A 425 -4.92 -30.55 13.75
CA PRO A 425 -4.76 -31.52 14.83
C PRO A 425 -3.73 -31.05 15.86
N GLU A 426 -4.00 -31.33 17.13
CA GLU A 426 -3.08 -31.11 18.27
C GLU A 426 -2.71 -29.65 18.57
N ALA A 427 -3.26 -28.68 17.82
CA ALA A 427 -3.00 -27.27 18.04
C ALA A 427 -3.43 -26.80 19.44
N ASP A 428 -2.51 -26.17 20.16
CA ASP A 428 -2.78 -25.50 21.43
C ASP A 428 -3.35 -24.10 21.16
N VAL A 429 -4.67 -23.98 21.21
CA VAL A 429 -5.43 -22.74 20.94
C VAL A 429 -4.92 -21.52 21.73
N GLY A 430 -4.42 -21.74 22.95
CA GLY A 430 -3.97 -20.69 23.85
C GLY A 430 -2.62 -20.07 23.46
N SER A 431 -1.73 -20.84 22.84
CA SER A 431 -0.39 -20.41 22.42
C SER A 431 -0.19 -20.36 20.91
N PHE A 432 -1.20 -20.72 20.11
CA PHE A 432 -1.12 -20.71 18.65
C PHE A 432 -0.89 -19.30 18.10
N GLU A 433 0.16 -19.18 17.28
CA GLU A 433 0.66 -17.95 16.69
C GLU A 433 0.91 -18.14 15.19
N CYS A 434 0.39 -17.23 14.37
CA CYS A 434 0.74 -17.18 12.94
C CYS A 434 2.03 -16.36 12.76
N LEU A 435 3.12 -17.02 12.37
CA LEU A 435 4.41 -16.36 12.15
C LEU A 435 4.47 -15.65 10.79
N GLY A 436 3.69 -16.13 9.82
CA GLY A 436 3.57 -15.56 8.48
C GLY A 436 2.44 -16.21 7.70
N GLU A 437 2.43 -16.03 6.38
CA GLU A 437 1.37 -16.58 5.52
C GLU A 437 1.29 -18.12 5.58
N TRP A 438 2.46 -18.77 5.72
CA TRP A 438 2.60 -20.23 5.59
C TRP A 438 3.05 -20.94 6.86
N TYR A 439 3.84 -20.29 7.72
CA TYR A 439 4.34 -20.87 8.98
C TYR A 439 3.53 -20.41 10.20
N GLN A 440 3.30 -21.34 11.12
CA GLN A 440 2.66 -21.10 12.42
C GLN A 440 3.44 -21.86 13.49
N LYS A 441 3.20 -21.52 14.75
CA LYS A 441 3.68 -22.33 15.88
C LYS A 441 2.73 -22.24 17.05
N ASP A 442 2.85 -23.18 17.96
CA ASP A 442 2.36 -23.05 19.32
C ASP A 442 3.46 -23.47 20.30
N LYS A 443 3.13 -23.67 21.58
CA LYS A 443 4.10 -24.07 22.60
C LYS A 443 4.71 -25.47 22.39
N ASN A 444 4.08 -26.31 21.57
CA ASN A 444 4.46 -27.71 21.35
C ASN A 444 5.07 -27.93 19.96
N PHE A 445 4.52 -27.30 18.92
CA PHE A 445 4.78 -27.64 17.53
C PHE A 445 5.01 -26.41 16.65
N VAL A 446 5.72 -26.64 15.53
CA VAL A 446 5.78 -25.73 14.39
C VAL A 446 4.95 -26.33 13.26
N TYR A 447 4.20 -25.49 12.57
CA TYR A 447 3.34 -25.88 11.48
C TYR A 447 3.71 -25.18 10.18
N PHE A 448 3.50 -25.87 9.07
CA PHE A 448 3.49 -25.30 7.73
C PHE A 448 2.16 -25.64 7.06
N GLN A 449 1.39 -24.61 6.66
CA GLN A 449 0.05 -24.79 6.09
C GLN A 449 -0.90 -25.62 6.97
N GLY A 450 -0.79 -25.46 8.30
CA GLY A 450 -1.58 -26.23 9.26
C GLY A 450 -1.11 -27.68 9.48
N GLU A 451 -0.07 -28.15 8.81
CA GLU A 451 0.52 -29.47 9.04
C GLU A 451 1.73 -29.36 9.97
N ILE A 452 1.89 -30.32 10.88
CA ILE A 452 3.03 -30.36 11.81
C ILE A 452 4.32 -30.61 11.03
N ILE A 453 5.35 -29.79 11.29
CA ILE A 453 6.71 -30.04 10.81
C ILE A 453 7.39 -30.96 11.81
N GLU A 454 7.64 -32.21 11.40
CA GLU A 454 8.32 -33.18 12.25
C GLU A 454 9.73 -32.71 12.65
N GLU A 455 10.11 -33.00 13.89
CA GLU A 455 11.42 -32.67 14.48
C GLU A 455 11.75 -31.17 14.62
N ALA A 456 10.82 -30.27 14.27
CA ALA A 456 11.01 -28.84 14.49
C ALA A 456 10.92 -28.47 15.98
N ASP A 457 11.89 -27.68 16.43
CA ASP A 457 11.94 -27.17 17.80
C ASP A 457 11.16 -25.86 17.91
N ALA A 458 9.91 -25.93 18.38
CA ALA A 458 8.99 -24.80 18.46
C ALA A 458 9.51 -23.62 19.32
N ASP A 459 10.25 -23.93 20.39
CA ASP A 459 10.80 -22.93 21.31
C ASP A 459 11.86 -22.05 20.63
N SER A 460 12.73 -22.64 19.81
CA SER A 460 13.81 -21.91 19.11
C SER A 460 13.50 -21.56 17.67
N PHE A 461 12.31 -21.90 17.16
CA PHE A 461 11.93 -21.64 15.78
C PHE A 461 11.81 -20.15 15.48
N LEU A 462 12.46 -19.73 14.39
CA LEU A 462 12.49 -18.38 13.86
C LEU A 462 12.12 -18.41 12.38
N LEU A 463 11.11 -17.63 12.02
CA LEU A 463 10.80 -17.35 10.61
C LEU A 463 11.83 -16.37 10.05
N ILE A 464 12.48 -16.74 8.94
CA ILE A 464 13.46 -15.88 8.26
C ILE A 464 12.76 -15.06 7.18
N ASN A 465 11.88 -15.70 6.40
CA ASN A 465 10.98 -15.06 5.45
C ASN A 465 9.78 -16.00 5.18
N GLY A 466 8.87 -15.60 4.30
CA GLY A 466 7.64 -16.36 4.03
C GLY A 466 7.82 -17.84 3.66
N TYR A 467 8.99 -18.25 3.16
CA TYR A 467 9.25 -19.62 2.72
C TYR A 467 10.35 -20.33 3.53
N PHE A 468 11.09 -19.61 4.36
CA PHE A 468 12.23 -20.13 5.10
C PHE A 468 12.08 -19.92 6.60
N GLY A 469 12.23 -21.00 7.35
CA GLY A 469 12.36 -20.99 8.80
C GLY A 469 13.64 -21.68 9.26
N LYS A 470 14.00 -21.49 10.52
CA LYS A 470 15.07 -22.27 11.16
C LYS A 470 14.78 -22.44 12.62
N ASP A 471 15.34 -23.48 13.21
CA ASP A 471 15.43 -23.63 14.65
C ASP A 471 16.90 -23.83 15.06
N LYS A 472 17.15 -24.24 16.31
CA LYS A 472 18.50 -24.48 16.82
C LYS A 472 19.22 -25.68 16.17
N HIS A 473 18.51 -26.54 15.45
CA HIS A 473 19.01 -27.79 14.87
C HIS A 473 19.00 -27.79 13.33
N HIS A 474 17.97 -27.22 12.71
CA HIS A 474 17.66 -27.34 11.30
C HIS A 474 17.27 -26.00 10.67
N SER A 475 17.30 -25.97 9.34
CA SER A 475 16.67 -24.92 8.54
C SER A 475 15.62 -25.58 7.66
N TYR A 476 14.53 -24.88 7.41
CA TYR A 476 13.34 -25.40 6.73
C TYR A 476 13.01 -24.53 5.53
N PHE A 477 12.70 -25.17 4.40
CA PHE A 477 12.17 -24.52 3.21
C PHE A 477 10.83 -25.13 2.87
N LEU A 478 9.76 -24.33 2.87
CA LEU A 478 8.39 -24.78 2.62
C LEU A 478 7.94 -25.95 3.53
N GLY A 479 8.31 -25.88 4.81
CA GLY A 479 8.04 -26.92 5.80
C GLY A 479 9.06 -28.06 5.81
N GLU A 480 9.87 -28.22 4.77
CA GLU A 480 10.79 -29.35 4.63
C GLU A 480 12.18 -29.03 5.21
N PRO A 481 12.79 -29.92 6.01
CA PRO A 481 14.14 -29.73 6.51
C PRO A 481 15.16 -29.73 5.36
N SER A 482 16.04 -28.72 5.35
CA SER A 482 17.13 -28.62 4.39
C SER A 482 18.19 -29.69 4.69
N ILE A 483 18.41 -30.59 3.73
CA ILE A 483 19.44 -31.63 3.83
C ILE A 483 20.82 -30.95 3.79
N LYS A 484 21.67 -31.29 4.78
CA LYS A 484 23.07 -30.84 4.86
C LYS A 484 23.94 -31.42 3.75
#